data_AF-A0A2T1D630-F1
#
_entry.id   AF-A0A2T1D630-F1
#
_cell.length_a   1.000
_cell.length_b   1.000
_cell.length_c   1.000
_cell.angle_alpha   90.00
_cell.angle_beta   90.00
_cell.angle_gamma   90.00
#
_symmetry.space_group_name_H-M   'P 1'
#
loop_
_entity.id
_entity.type
_entity.pdbx_description
1 polymer ?
#
loop_
_entity_poly.entity_id
_entity_poly.type
_entity_poly.pdbx_seq_one_letter_code
_entity_poly.pdbx_strand_id
1 'polypeptide(L)'
;MTERFIPENELKQAVREVLAEMLGLDAISQASALRQWYDTDPAYQLLGLDDAEQLREAVRSQLLRLGHEVRDRRKPNAKLPRYQFHIEKCQKRLSERPERRWAG
;
A
#
# COMPACT_ATOMS: atom_id res chain seq x y z
N MET A 1 -20.38 -8.31 -43.67
CA MET A 1 -19.21 -8.59 -42.81
C MET A 1 -19.27 -7.63 -41.65
N THR A 2 -19.60 -8.10 -40.45
CA THR A 2 -19.63 -7.24 -39.24
C THR A 2 -18.25 -7.25 -38.61
N GLU A 3 -17.52 -6.14 -38.76
CA GLU A 3 -16.30 -5.89 -37.98
C GLU A 3 -16.65 -5.92 -36.49
N ARG A 4 -16.13 -6.92 -35.79
CA ARG A 4 -16.23 -7.00 -34.33
C ARG A 4 -15.27 -5.97 -33.75
N PHE A 5 -15.76 -4.77 -33.50
CA PHE A 5 -15.03 -3.75 -32.74
C PHE A 5 -14.94 -4.19 -31.29
N ILE A 6 -13.74 -4.54 -30.85
CA ILE A 6 -13.45 -4.76 -29.43
C ILE A 6 -13.15 -3.38 -28.83
N PRO A 7 -13.88 -2.94 -27.80
CA PRO A 7 -13.58 -1.69 -27.11
C PRO A 7 -12.19 -1.76 -26.47
N GLU A 8 -11.44 -0.65 -26.53
CA GLU A 8 -10.05 -0.56 -26.06
C GLU A 8 -9.88 -1.07 -24.62
N ASN A 9 -10.88 -0.85 -23.78
CA ASN A 9 -10.87 -1.29 -22.38
C ASN A 9 -10.90 -2.83 -22.24
N GLU A 10 -11.69 -3.53 -23.07
CA GLU A 10 -11.70 -5.00 -23.10
C GLU A 10 -10.37 -5.54 -23.62
N LEU A 11 -9.81 -4.90 -24.67
CA LEU A 11 -8.52 -5.31 -25.20
C LEU A 11 -7.41 -5.14 -24.17
N LYS A 12 -7.39 -4.01 -23.44
CA LYS A 12 -6.43 -3.77 -22.36
C LYS A 12 -6.56 -4.77 -21.22
N GLN A 13 -7.78 -5.18 -20.86
CA GLN A 13 -8.01 -6.19 -19.84
C GLN A 13 -7.50 -7.56 -20.28
N ALA A 14 -7.88 -8.01 -21.49
CA ALA A 14 -7.46 -9.30 -22.02
C ALA A 14 -5.93 -9.41 -22.16
N VAL A 15 -5.27 -8.36 -22.65
CA VAL A 15 -3.80 -8.33 -22.76
C VAL A 15 -3.14 -8.40 -21.38
N ARG A 16 -3.69 -7.71 -20.38
CA ARG A 16 -3.16 -7.73 -19.02
C ARG A 16 -3.29 -9.11 -18.38
N GLU A 17 -4.40 -9.80 -18.57
CA GLU A 17 -4.64 -11.15 -18.04
C GLU A 17 -3.70 -12.18 -18.67
N VAL A 18 -3.56 -12.17 -20.00
CA VAL A 18 -2.65 -13.10 -20.68
C VAL A 18 -1.20 -12.85 -20.27
N LEU A 19 -0.78 -11.59 -20.18
CA LEU A 19 0.59 -11.24 -19.76
C LEU A 19 0.86 -11.65 -18.30
N ALA A 20 -0.14 -11.56 -17.43
CA ALA A 20 -0.08 -12.01 -16.04
C ALA A 20 0.19 -13.51 -15.94
N GLU A 21 -0.59 -14.29 -16.69
CA GLU A 21 -0.49 -15.74 -16.73
C GLU A 21 0.87 -16.20 -17.28
N MET A 22 1.33 -15.62 -18.40
CA MET A 22 2.60 -15.98 -19.02
C MET A 22 3.81 -15.67 -18.14
N LEU A 23 3.73 -14.62 -17.32
CA LEU A 23 4.80 -14.22 -16.41
C LEU A 23 4.69 -14.93 -15.04
N GLY A 24 3.71 -15.82 -14.83
CA GLY A 24 3.45 -16.45 -13.54
C GLY A 24 3.15 -15.44 -12.42
N LEU A 25 2.71 -14.24 -12.81
CA LEU A 25 2.32 -13.20 -11.89
C LEU A 25 0.81 -13.35 -11.75
N ASP A 26 0.32 -13.87 -10.64
CA ASP A 26 -1.05 -13.60 -10.22
C ASP A 26 -1.18 -12.05 -10.12
N ALA A 27 -1.57 -11.38 -11.22
CA ALA A 27 -1.29 -9.95 -11.45
C ALA A 27 -2.21 -8.99 -10.69
N ILE A 28 -2.92 -9.51 -9.70
CA ILE A 28 -3.55 -8.70 -8.66
C ILE A 28 -2.55 -8.50 -7.50
N SER A 29 -1.64 -9.45 -7.28
CA SER A 29 -0.65 -9.41 -6.19
C SER A 29 0.64 -8.67 -6.56
N GLN A 30 1.11 -8.72 -7.81
CA GLN A 30 2.47 -8.21 -8.14
C GLN A 30 2.56 -6.72 -8.50
N ALA A 31 1.54 -6.13 -9.14
CA ALA A 31 1.49 -4.68 -9.33
C ALA A 31 1.34 -3.93 -7.99
N SER A 32 0.69 -4.58 -7.03
CA SER A 32 0.65 -4.19 -5.63
C SER A 32 2.03 -4.40 -4.99
N ALA A 33 2.67 -5.56 -5.14
CA ALA A 33 3.98 -5.85 -4.55
C ALA A 33 5.11 -4.89 -4.98
N LEU A 34 5.06 -4.30 -6.19
CA LEU A 34 5.99 -3.26 -6.62
C LEU A 34 5.75 -1.89 -5.93
N ARG A 35 4.52 -1.63 -5.49
CA ARG A 35 4.17 -0.41 -4.77
C ARG A 35 4.43 -0.61 -3.28
N GLN A 36 5.63 -0.26 -2.82
CA GLN A 36 5.96 -0.39 -1.39
C GLN A 36 5.16 0.55 -0.47
N TRP A 37 4.56 1.62 -1.01
CA TRP A 37 3.89 2.68 -0.25
C TRP A 37 2.40 2.75 -0.56
N TYR A 38 1.57 2.70 0.48
CA TYR A 38 0.11 2.68 0.39
C TYR A 38 -0.54 3.78 1.22
N ASP A 39 -1.65 4.34 0.75
CA ASP A 39 -2.49 5.25 1.56
C ASP A 39 -3.07 4.49 2.79
N THR A 40 -3.62 5.21 3.76
CA THR A 40 -4.02 4.63 5.07
C THR A 40 -4.99 3.46 4.95
N ASP A 41 -6.02 3.59 4.11
CA ASP A 41 -7.07 2.56 3.97
C ASP A 41 -6.55 1.24 3.40
N PRO A 42 -5.82 1.20 2.26
CA PRO A 42 -5.21 -0.05 1.82
C PRO A 42 -4.12 -0.55 2.76
N ALA A 43 -3.41 0.35 3.47
CA ALA A 43 -2.32 -0.04 4.35
C ALA A 43 -2.77 -0.82 5.58
N TYR A 44 -3.87 -0.44 6.26
CA TYR A 44 -4.29 -1.15 7.48
C TYR A 44 -4.70 -2.59 7.16
N GLN A 45 -5.37 -2.79 6.02
CA GLN A 45 -5.77 -4.11 5.54
C GLN A 45 -4.56 -5.00 5.23
N LEU A 46 -3.56 -4.45 4.53
CA LEU A 46 -2.32 -5.17 4.20
C LEU A 46 -1.46 -5.49 5.42
N LEU A 47 -1.65 -4.76 6.52
CA LEU A 47 -0.98 -5.00 7.80
C LEU A 47 -1.77 -5.93 8.74
N GLY A 48 -2.96 -6.38 8.33
CA GLY A 48 -3.83 -7.22 9.16
C GLY A 48 -4.34 -6.51 10.40
N LEU A 49 -4.54 -5.19 10.32
CA LEU A 49 -5.13 -4.39 11.38
C LEU A 49 -6.66 -4.35 11.21
N ASP A 50 -7.37 -4.14 12.31
CA ASP A 50 -8.83 -4.09 12.34
C ASP A 50 -9.36 -2.73 11.84
N ASP A 51 -8.61 -1.65 12.06
CA ASP A 51 -9.03 -0.29 11.72
C ASP A 51 -7.88 0.61 11.23
N ALA A 52 -8.21 1.52 10.30
CA ALA A 52 -7.36 2.59 9.83
C ALA A 52 -6.94 3.56 10.95
N GLU A 53 -7.76 3.75 12.00
CA GLU A 53 -7.37 4.55 13.16
C GLU A 53 -6.18 3.94 13.91
N GLN A 54 -6.01 2.60 13.93
CA GLN A 54 -4.85 1.98 14.58
C GLN A 54 -3.54 2.42 13.92
N LEU A 55 -3.55 2.60 12.58
CA LEU A 55 -2.40 3.17 11.87
C LEU A 55 -2.18 4.63 12.23
N ARG A 56 -3.24 5.45 12.25
CA ARG A 56 -3.13 6.88 12.59
C ARG A 56 -2.63 7.06 14.02
N GLU A 57 -3.10 6.23 14.95
CA GLU A 57 -2.64 6.19 16.33
C GLU A 57 -1.18 5.75 16.44
N ALA A 58 -0.76 4.76 15.65
CA ALA A 58 0.64 4.35 15.59
C ALA A 58 1.57 5.48 15.07
N VAL A 59 1.07 6.37 14.22
CA VAL A 59 1.80 7.60 13.84
C VAL A 59 1.78 8.62 14.96
N ARG A 60 0.62 8.88 15.59
CA ARG A 60 0.47 9.85 16.69
C ARG A 60 1.33 9.50 17.91
N SER A 61 1.41 8.22 18.24
CA SER A 61 2.20 7.66 19.35
C SER A 61 3.69 7.50 19.01
N GLN A 62 4.14 7.91 17.82
CA GLN A 62 5.51 7.75 17.32
C GLN A 62 6.00 6.30 17.20
N LEU A 63 5.11 5.31 17.29
CA LEU A 63 5.44 3.91 17.03
C LEU A 63 5.92 3.72 15.59
N LEU A 64 5.23 4.35 14.63
CA LEU A 64 5.62 4.46 13.23
C LEU A 64 6.13 5.88 12.95
N ARG A 65 7.35 5.99 12.40
CA ARG A 65 8.04 7.29 12.26
C ARG A 65 7.86 7.86 10.86
N LEU A 66 7.62 9.17 10.81
CA LEU A 66 7.64 9.95 9.58
C LEU A 66 9.07 9.93 8.98
N GLY A 67 9.16 9.76 7.67
CA GLY A 67 10.42 9.60 6.92
C GLY A 67 10.96 8.17 6.86
N HIS A 68 10.51 7.26 7.75
CA HIS A 68 11.00 5.89 7.82
C HIS A 68 9.96 4.87 7.37
N GLU A 69 9.00 4.58 8.25
CA GLU A 69 7.87 3.68 7.99
C GLU A 69 6.72 4.42 7.30
N VAL A 70 6.61 5.73 7.55
CA VAL A 70 5.51 6.58 7.09
C VAL A 70 6.05 7.76 6.32
N ARG A 71 5.37 8.18 5.26
CA ARG A 71 5.66 9.44 4.58
C ARG A 71 4.41 10.29 4.50
N ASP A 72 4.61 11.58 4.63
CA ASP A 72 3.54 12.55 4.48
C ASP A 72 3.50 13.06 3.04
N ARG A 73 2.35 12.90 2.38
CA ARG A 73 2.11 13.37 1.01
C ARG A 73 1.09 14.51 0.97
N ARG A 74 0.92 15.22 2.08
CA ARG A 74 0.17 16.48 2.13
C ARG A 74 0.67 17.44 1.04
N LYS A 75 -0.27 18.10 0.37
CA LYS A 75 0.06 19.29 -0.41
C LYS A 75 0.56 20.38 0.54
N PRO A 76 1.46 21.27 0.09
CA PRO A 76 1.79 22.47 0.85
C PRO A 76 0.51 23.19 1.29
N ASN A 77 0.40 23.57 2.56
CA ASN A 77 -0.76 24.22 3.18
C ASN A 77 -2.03 23.35 3.39
N ALA A 78 -1.99 22.04 3.13
CA ALA A 78 -3.10 21.15 3.47
C ALA A 78 -3.16 20.91 4.99
N LYS A 79 -4.31 21.21 5.60
CA LYS A 79 -4.55 20.96 7.04
C LYS A 79 -4.63 19.46 7.37
N LEU A 80 -5.14 18.65 6.44
CA LEU A 80 -5.39 17.23 6.67
C LEU A 80 -4.18 16.37 6.26
N PRO A 81 -3.66 15.50 7.15
CA PRO A 81 -2.60 14.55 6.82
C PRO A 81 -3.00 13.58 5.72
N ARG A 82 -2.08 13.32 4.81
CA ARG A 82 -2.20 12.28 3.79
C ARG A 82 -0.99 11.36 3.88
N TYR A 83 -1.08 10.42 4.84
CA TYR A 83 -0.01 9.48 5.11
C TYR A 83 0.01 8.34 4.10
N GLN A 84 1.21 7.96 3.72
CA GLN A 84 1.49 6.71 3.06
C GLN A 84 2.42 5.86 3.91
N PHE A 85 2.15 4.57 3.93
CA PHE A 85 2.80 3.58 4.79
C PHE A 85 3.59 2.61 3.96
N HIS A 86 4.81 2.32 4.40
CA HIS A 86 5.64 1.29 3.82
C HIS A 86 5.37 -0.05 4.50
N ILE A 87 4.69 -0.97 3.83
CA ILE A 87 4.14 -2.19 4.46
C ILE A 87 5.23 -3.00 5.15
N GLU A 88 6.30 -3.36 4.46
CA GLU A 88 7.36 -4.20 5.05
C GLU A 88 8.01 -3.57 6.30
N LYS A 89 8.24 -2.25 6.29
CA LYS A 89 8.84 -1.55 7.42
C LYS A 89 7.84 -1.43 8.58
N CYS A 90 6.57 -1.16 8.27
CA CYS A 90 5.50 -1.16 9.27
C CYS A 90 5.35 -2.53 9.92
N GLN A 91 5.32 -3.63 9.13
CA GLN A 91 5.25 -5.00 9.66
C GLN A 91 6.43 -5.30 10.58
N LYS A 92 7.66 -4.98 10.17
CA LYS A 92 8.85 -5.16 11.01
C LYS A 92 8.70 -4.41 12.34
N ARG A 93 8.32 -3.13 12.28
CA ARG A 93 8.20 -2.26 13.46
C ARG A 93 7.06 -2.68 14.40
N LEU A 94 5.93 -3.10 13.85
CA LEU A 94 4.78 -3.58 14.62
C LEU A 94 5.06 -4.94 15.27
N SER A 95 5.85 -5.79 14.62
CA SER A 95 6.27 -7.11 15.14
C SER A 95 7.41 -7.03 16.17
N GLU A 96 8.19 -5.93 16.19
CA GLU A 96 9.19 -5.70 17.22
C GLU A 96 8.52 -5.60 18.60
N ARG A 97 8.92 -6.45 19.55
CA ARG A 97 8.40 -6.43 20.93
C ARG A 97 8.66 -5.07 21.60
N PRO A 98 7.74 -4.59 22.47
CA PRO A 98 7.83 -3.27 23.10
C PRO A 98 9.17 -3.01 23.83
N GLU A 99 9.77 -4.04 24.43
CA GLU A 99 11.03 -3.96 25.16
C GLU A 99 12.24 -3.49 24.31
N ARG A 100 12.20 -3.66 22.99
CA ARG A 100 13.25 -3.18 22.07
C ARG A 100 12.92 -1.85 21.39
N ARG A 101 11.73 -1.27 21.64
CA ARG A 101 11.28 -0.04 20.97
C ARG A 101 11.93 1.24 21.53
N TRP A 102 12.49 1.19 22.75
CA TRP A 102 13.15 2.30 23.45
C TRP A 102 14.68 2.29 23.41
N ALA A 103 15.30 1.33 22.73
CA ALA A 103 16.76 1.30 22.56
C ALA A 103 17.13 1.92 21.20
N GLY A 104 17.11 3.25 21.12
CA GLY A 104 17.49 4.00 19.92
C GLY A 104 17.55 5.49 20.20
#